data_AF-D6X2L5-F1
#
_entry.id   AF-D6X2L5-F1
#
_cell.length_a   1.000
_cell.length_b   1.000
_cell.length_c   1.000
_cell.angle_alpha   90.00
_cell.angle_beta   90.00
_cell.angle_gamma   90.00
#
_symmetry.space_group_name_H-M   'P 1'
#
loop_
_entity.id
_entity.type
_entity.pdbx_description
1 polymer ?
#
loop_
_entity_poly.entity_id
_entity_poly.type
_entity_poly.pdbx_seq_one_letter_code
_entity_poly.pdbx_strand_id
1 'polypeptide(L)'
;MSLADELLADLEENDQDDLEEAMEVDEKPDIKEEKPDVKDIQLEVDTTQITSVRELCKLRDSPHLHEILKQIEDHVKKSRKYHDIIGPVELDPEYQLIVEANNIAADIDAEIATVHKFVRDKYQKRFPELDSLVVGPLEYLKTVKELGNDLDQAKNNEILQQFLTQATIMVVSVTASTTQGILLTDVEKKQIDEACDMAIDLNNFKLKIYEYVESRMAFIAPNLSAILGASIAAKLMGVAGGLTRLSKIPACNVQLLGQQKKALSGFSQVNMLPHTGFVYYADIVQNTPPDLRRKAARLVATKCTLAARVDSCHESKDGRIGRQLRDEIERKLDKLLEPPPVKFIKPLPKPIDQSKKKRGGKRVRKMKERYAMTEFRKHANRMNFADIEDDAYQEDLGYTRGTIGKAGTGRIRLPQVDEKTKVRISKTLQKNLQKQNVWGGSTTVKKQISGTASSVAFTPLQGLEIVNPQAAEVKINDSSAKYFSNTSGFFKVDKN
;
A
#
# COMPACT_ATOMS: atom_id res chain seq x y z
N MET A 1 -41.50 18.96 9.01
CA MET A 1 -40.12 18.75 9.47
C MET A 1 -39.79 19.88 10.42
N SER A 2 -39.86 19.59 11.72
CA SER A 2 -39.41 20.51 12.75
C SER A 2 -37.91 20.76 12.58
N LEU A 3 -37.39 21.89 13.07
CA LEU A 3 -35.95 22.18 13.10
C LEU A 3 -35.19 21.12 13.94
N ALA A 4 -35.91 20.40 14.80
CA ALA A 4 -35.42 19.23 15.51
C ALA A 4 -35.24 18.01 14.58
N ASP A 5 -36.15 17.80 13.62
CA ASP A 5 -36.06 16.67 12.66
C ASP A 5 -34.95 16.90 11.63
N GLU A 6 -34.72 18.16 11.23
CA GLU A 6 -33.64 18.52 10.30
C GLU A 6 -32.26 18.45 10.99
N LEU A 7 -32.19 18.73 12.30
CA LEU A 7 -30.99 18.51 13.10
C LEU A 7 -30.75 17.03 13.45
N LEU A 8 -31.81 16.24 13.62
CA LEU A 8 -31.67 14.78 13.78
C LEU A 8 -31.19 14.15 12.46
N ALA A 9 -31.71 14.57 11.31
CA ALA A 9 -31.24 14.10 10.01
C ALA A 9 -29.77 14.47 9.74
N ASP A 10 -29.33 15.67 10.11
CA ASP A 10 -27.92 16.11 10.02
C ASP A 10 -26.98 15.37 11.00
N LEU A 11 -27.53 14.80 12.09
CA LEU A 11 -26.78 13.97 13.04
C LEU A 11 -26.75 12.51 12.59
N GLU A 12 -27.85 11.98 12.07
CA GLU A 12 -27.94 10.61 11.53
C GLU A 12 -27.12 10.45 10.22
N GLU A 13 -27.04 11.47 9.34
CA GLU A 13 -26.15 11.43 8.17
C GLU A 13 -24.65 11.43 8.55
N ASN A 14 -24.26 12.05 9.68
CA ASN A 14 -22.88 11.99 10.15
C ASN A 14 -22.57 10.65 10.83
N ASP A 15 -23.50 10.08 11.60
CA ASP A 15 -23.26 8.81 12.29
C ASP A 15 -23.20 7.63 11.31
N GLN A 16 -23.83 7.72 10.13
CA GLN A 16 -23.82 6.64 9.14
C GLN A 16 -22.54 6.61 8.28
N ASP A 17 -21.95 7.76 7.98
CA ASP A 17 -20.61 7.86 7.37
C ASP A 17 -19.50 7.59 8.42
N ASP A 18 -19.71 7.97 9.69
CA ASP A 18 -18.76 7.71 10.78
C ASP A 18 -18.82 6.24 11.28
N LEU A 19 -19.93 5.50 11.10
CA LEU A 19 -20.00 4.06 11.42
C LEU A 19 -19.24 3.18 10.40
N GLU A 20 -19.03 3.65 9.17
CA GLU A 20 -18.20 2.95 8.18
C GLU A 20 -16.69 3.23 8.34
N GLU A 21 -16.29 4.36 8.96
CA GLU A 21 -14.88 4.68 9.24
C GLU A 21 -14.44 4.45 10.71
N ALA A 22 -15.37 4.33 11.68
CA ALA A 22 -15.03 4.11 13.09
C ALA A 22 -14.79 2.63 13.50
N MET A 23 -14.89 1.68 12.55
CA MET A 23 -14.46 0.28 12.77
C MET A 23 -12.96 0.04 12.51
N GLU A 24 -12.12 1.07 12.48
CA GLU A 24 -10.65 0.96 12.40
C GLU A 24 -9.93 1.60 13.61
N VAL A 25 -10.38 1.30 14.83
CA VAL A 25 -9.52 1.44 16.01
C VAL A 25 -9.42 0.07 16.69
N ASP A 26 -8.41 -0.70 16.28
CA ASP A 26 -7.96 -1.89 16.99
C ASP A 26 -7.56 -1.51 18.42
N GLU A 27 -8.41 -1.80 19.40
CA GLU A 27 -7.95 -2.06 20.77
C GLU A 27 -7.20 -3.39 20.75
N LYS A 28 -5.87 -3.32 20.76
CA LYS A 28 -5.03 -4.49 21.03
C LYS A 28 -5.16 -4.84 22.52
N PRO A 29 -5.55 -6.07 22.91
CA PRO A 29 -5.32 -6.51 24.28
C PRO A 29 -3.81 -6.66 24.55
N ASP A 30 -3.37 -6.21 25.72
CA ASP A 30 -2.01 -6.40 26.24
C ASP A 30 -1.67 -7.89 26.29
N ILE A 31 -0.97 -8.38 25.26
CA ILE A 31 -0.30 -9.68 25.28
C ILE A 31 1.05 -9.44 25.94
N LYS A 32 1.22 -10.01 27.14
CA LYS A 32 2.53 -10.12 27.80
C LYS A 32 3.51 -10.77 26.83
N GLU A 33 4.59 -10.05 26.53
CA GLU A 33 5.70 -10.50 25.69
C GLU A 33 6.37 -11.74 26.30
N GLU A 34 6.00 -12.93 25.81
CA GLU A 34 6.96 -14.03 25.75
C GLU A 34 7.83 -13.80 24.53
N LYS A 35 9.12 -13.56 24.77
CA LYS A 35 10.14 -13.37 23.75
C LYS A 35 10.12 -14.57 22.78
N PRO A 36 9.82 -14.38 21.49
CA PRO A 36 10.17 -15.39 20.51
C PRO A 36 11.70 -15.38 20.36
N ASP A 37 12.31 -16.57 20.47
CA ASP A 37 13.72 -16.79 20.19
C ASP A 37 14.06 -16.23 18.81
N VAL A 38 14.87 -15.17 18.80
CA VAL A 38 15.49 -14.62 17.60
C VAL A 38 16.58 -15.59 17.17
N LYS A 39 16.18 -16.63 16.44
CA LYS A 39 17.04 -17.33 15.50
C LYS A 39 16.56 -16.93 14.11
N ASP A 40 17.51 -16.55 13.26
CA ASP A 40 17.36 -16.12 11.86
C ASP A 40 17.29 -14.60 11.62
N ILE A 41 18.15 -13.84 12.28
CA ILE A 41 18.86 -12.78 11.56
C ILE A 41 19.94 -13.51 10.75
N GLN A 42 19.69 -13.73 9.46
CA GLN A 42 20.72 -14.20 8.55
C GLN A 42 21.85 -13.15 8.56
N LEU A 43 22.95 -13.49 9.24
CA LEU A 43 24.20 -12.75 9.20
C LEU A 43 24.53 -12.45 7.74
N GLU A 44 24.82 -11.19 7.43
CA GLU A 44 25.35 -10.81 6.12
C GLU A 44 26.66 -11.55 5.92
N VAL A 45 26.60 -12.69 5.23
CA VAL A 45 27.80 -13.37 4.77
C VAL A 45 28.42 -12.45 3.72
N ASP A 46 29.66 -12.02 3.96
CA ASP A 46 30.46 -11.27 3.00
C ASP A 46 30.69 -12.14 1.75
N THR A 47 29.82 -11.95 0.76
CA THR A 47 29.79 -12.67 -0.54
C THR A 47 30.99 -12.37 -1.42
N THR A 48 31.80 -11.36 -1.07
CA THR A 48 32.93 -10.87 -1.87
C THR A 48 34.12 -11.83 -1.92
N GLN A 49 34.27 -12.73 -0.94
CA GLN A 49 35.38 -13.70 -0.88
C GLN A 49 35.00 -15.08 -1.43
N ILE A 50 33.73 -15.30 -1.78
CA ILE A 50 33.23 -16.61 -2.19
C ILE A 50 33.41 -16.79 -3.70
N THR A 51 34.15 -17.83 -4.07
CA THR A 51 34.51 -18.09 -5.47
C THR A 51 33.47 -18.92 -6.20
N SER A 52 32.80 -19.87 -5.52
CA SER A 52 31.82 -20.77 -6.12
C SER A 52 30.40 -20.57 -5.57
N VAL A 53 29.39 -20.60 -6.45
CA VAL A 53 27.97 -20.48 -6.07
C VAL A 53 27.50 -21.69 -5.26
N ARG A 54 28.08 -22.86 -5.53
CA ARG A 54 27.75 -24.15 -4.88
C ARG A 54 28.10 -24.20 -3.40
N GLU A 55 29.06 -23.39 -2.95
CA GLU A 55 29.35 -23.24 -1.51
C GLU A 55 28.20 -22.55 -0.77
N LEU A 56 27.51 -21.61 -1.44
CA LEU A 56 26.39 -20.84 -0.90
C LEU A 56 25.07 -21.58 -1.05
N CYS A 57 24.79 -22.12 -2.23
CA CYS A 57 23.51 -22.72 -2.59
C CYS A 57 23.68 -24.23 -2.70
N LYS A 58 23.06 -24.97 -1.80
CA LYS A 58 23.22 -26.44 -1.68
C LYS A 58 21.94 -27.19 -2.04
N LEU A 59 20.80 -26.49 -2.13
CA LEU A 59 19.51 -27.12 -2.33
C LEU A 59 19.36 -27.73 -3.73
N ARG A 60 19.95 -27.13 -4.76
CA ARG A 60 19.94 -27.69 -6.14
C ARG A 60 20.46 -29.12 -6.19
N ASP A 61 21.61 -29.37 -5.57
CA ASP A 61 22.28 -30.68 -5.57
C ASP A 61 21.88 -31.53 -4.35
N SER A 62 20.94 -31.04 -3.53
CA SER A 62 20.51 -31.74 -2.32
C SER A 62 19.78 -33.03 -2.67
N PRO A 63 20.14 -34.17 -2.03
CA PRO A 63 19.44 -35.43 -2.26
C PRO A 63 17.96 -35.34 -1.88
N HIS A 64 17.63 -34.47 -0.91
CA HIS A 64 16.27 -34.29 -0.42
C HIS A 64 15.34 -33.68 -1.49
N LEU A 65 15.82 -32.67 -2.24
CA LEU A 65 15.06 -32.07 -3.33
C LEU A 65 14.82 -33.08 -4.46
N HIS A 66 15.83 -33.86 -4.81
CA HIS A 66 15.69 -34.92 -5.82
C HIS A 66 14.74 -36.04 -5.39
N GLU A 67 14.76 -36.41 -4.11
CA GLU A 67 13.82 -37.39 -3.56
C GLU A 67 12.38 -36.89 -3.65
N ILE A 68 12.11 -35.65 -3.23
CA ILE A 68 10.76 -35.07 -3.31
C ILE A 68 10.29 -34.92 -4.75
N LEU A 69 11.13 -34.45 -5.67
CA LEU A 69 10.78 -34.39 -7.09
C LEU A 69 10.45 -35.77 -7.67
N LYS A 70 11.21 -36.80 -7.28
CA LYS A 70 10.94 -38.18 -7.70
C LYS A 70 9.61 -38.69 -7.14
N GLN A 71 9.33 -38.43 -5.87
CA GLN A 71 8.05 -38.78 -5.25
C GLN A 71 6.88 -38.04 -5.92
N ILE A 72 7.05 -36.76 -6.25
CA ILE A 72 6.06 -35.97 -7.01
C ILE A 72 5.79 -36.64 -8.36
N GLU A 73 6.82 -37.01 -9.13
CA GLU A 73 6.64 -37.69 -10.42
C GLU A 73 5.90 -39.04 -10.29
N ASP A 74 6.15 -39.78 -9.21
CA ASP A 74 5.46 -41.05 -8.93
C ASP A 74 3.99 -40.84 -8.52
N HIS A 75 3.69 -39.78 -7.77
CA HIS A 75 2.34 -39.41 -7.34
C HIS A 75 1.51 -38.76 -8.46
N VAL A 76 2.16 -38.05 -9.38
CA VAL A 76 1.49 -37.52 -10.59
C VAL A 76 1.00 -38.66 -11.48
N LYS A 77 1.77 -39.76 -11.60
CA LYS A 77 1.36 -40.95 -12.38
C LYS A 77 0.20 -41.71 -11.73
N LYS A 78 0.05 -41.64 -10.41
CA LYS A 78 -0.98 -42.34 -9.64
C LYS A 78 -2.17 -41.40 -9.38
N SER A 79 -3.17 -41.43 -10.25
CA SER A 79 -4.46 -40.78 -9.97
C SER A 79 -5.21 -41.58 -8.89
N ARG A 80 -5.14 -41.09 -7.65
CA ARG A 80 -5.93 -41.63 -6.53
C ARG A 80 -7.27 -40.92 -6.44
N LYS A 81 -8.29 -41.65 -6.01
CA LYS A 81 -9.61 -41.10 -5.75
C LYS A 81 -9.80 -40.92 -4.25
N TYR A 82 -10.73 -40.05 -3.86
CA TYR A 82 -10.98 -39.69 -2.46
C TYR A 82 -11.29 -40.90 -1.54
N HIS A 83 -11.82 -41.99 -2.09
CA HIS A 83 -12.12 -43.22 -1.35
C HIS A 83 -10.90 -44.07 -0.99
N ASP A 84 -9.74 -43.80 -1.59
CA ASP A 84 -8.50 -44.55 -1.32
C ASP A 84 -7.81 -44.06 -0.02
N ILE A 85 -8.34 -42.99 0.59
CA ILE A 85 -7.82 -42.36 1.80
C ILE A 85 -8.48 -42.98 3.02
N ILE A 86 -7.66 -43.59 3.88
CA ILE A 86 -8.11 -44.25 5.09
C ILE A 86 -7.44 -43.54 6.27
N GLY A 87 -8.19 -42.67 6.95
CA GLY A 87 -7.76 -41.99 8.17
C GLY A 87 -7.79 -40.47 8.11
N PRO A 88 -7.17 -39.79 9.09
CA PRO A 88 -6.93 -38.34 9.07
C PRO A 88 -6.06 -37.94 7.87
N VAL A 89 -6.47 -36.87 7.17
CA VAL A 89 -5.81 -36.39 5.94
C VAL A 89 -4.35 -35.97 6.17
N GLU A 90 -4.01 -35.53 7.38
CA GLU A 90 -2.64 -35.13 7.76
C GLU A 90 -1.65 -36.31 7.80
N LEU A 91 -2.14 -37.53 7.97
CA LEU A 91 -1.34 -38.75 7.98
C LEU A 91 -1.16 -39.34 6.58
N ASP A 92 -1.87 -38.81 5.59
CA ASP A 92 -1.70 -39.28 4.22
C ASP A 92 -0.29 -38.93 3.74
N PRO A 93 0.45 -39.90 3.16
CA PRO A 93 1.79 -39.66 2.66
C PRO A 93 1.80 -38.62 1.54
N GLU A 94 0.71 -38.51 0.79
CA GLU A 94 0.55 -37.51 -0.26
C GLU A 94 0.41 -36.09 0.32
N TYR A 95 -0.34 -35.93 1.42
CA TYR A 95 -0.48 -34.65 2.10
C TYR A 95 0.86 -34.20 2.71
N GLN A 96 1.60 -35.13 3.34
CA GLN A 96 2.93 -34.85 3.87
C GLN A 96 3.90 -34.42 2.78
N LEU A 97 3.93 -35.13 1.65
CA LEU A 97 4.72 -34.76 0.47
C LEU A 97 4.39 -33.35 -0.02
N ILE A 98 3.11 -32.95 -0.05
CA ILE A 98 2.72 -31.61 -0.48
C ILE A 98 3.20 -30.53 0.50
N VAL A 99 3.08 -30.78 1.79
CA VAL A 99 3.58 -29.85 2.82
C VAL A 99 5.11 -29.70 2.70
N GLU A 100 5.83 -30.81 2.56
CA GLU A 100 7.27 -30.82 2.33
C GLU A 100 7.66 -30.10 1.04
N ALA A 101 6.97 -30.39 -0.07
CA ALA A 101 7.20 -29.73 -1.35
C ALA A 101 6.97 -28.22 -1.28
N ASN A 102 5.95 -27.76 -0.54
CA ASN A 102 5.73 -26.33 -0.31
C ASN A 102 6.82 -25.69 0.54
N ASN A 103 7.34 -26.39 1.56
CA ASN A 103 8.47 -25.90 2.35
C ASN A 103 9.71 -25.76 1.47
N ILE A 104 10.03 -26.78 0.65
CA ILE A 104 11.13 -26.70 -0.32
C ILE A 104 10.90 -25.57 -1.33
N ALA A 105 9.68 -25.34 -1.80
CA ALA A 105 9.40 -24.23 -2.71
C ALA A 105 9.72 -22.86 -2.08
N ALA A 106 9.48 -22.70 -0.77
CA ALA A 106 9.87 -21.50 -0.03
C ALA A 106 11.40 -21.40 0.15
N ASP A 107 12.07 -22.52 0.39
CA ASP A 107 13.54 -22.58 0.48
C ASP A 107 14.20 -22.28 -0.88
N ILE A 108 13.60 -22.74 -1.99
CA ILE A 108 14.02 -22.39 -3.36
C ILE A 108 13.97 -20.86 -3.56
N ASP A 109 12.91 -20.18 -3.07
CA ASP A 109 12.81 -18.73 -3.18
C ASP A 109 13.88 -18.00 -2.38
N ALA A 110 14.20 -18.50 -1.18
CA ALA A 110 15.31 -17.99 -0.38
C ALA A 110 16.66 -18.17 -1.10
N GLU A 111 16.90 -19.34 -1.69
CA GLU A 111 18.13 -19.59 -2.46
C GLU A 111 18.21 -18.73 -3.73
N ILE A 112 17.12 -18.55 -4.48
CA ILE A 112 17.09 -17.65 -5.65
C ILE A 112 17.45 -16.21 -5.22
N ALA A 113 16.97 -15.76 -4.05
CA ALA A 113 17.35 -14.45 -3.52
C ALA A 113 18.84 -14.37 -3.14
N THR A 114 19.43 -15.44 -2.59
CA THR A 114 20.88 -15.48 -2.32
C THR A 114 21.71 -15.52 -3.60
N VAL A 115 21.29 -16.27 -4.63
CA VAL A 115 21.95 -16.29 -5.94
C VAL A 115 21.86 -14.92 -6.60
N HIS A 116 20.69 -14.27 -6.54
CA HIS A 116 20.52 -12.91 -7.04
C HIS A 116 21.47 -11.93 -6.37
N LYS A 117 21.62 -11.98 -5.03
CA LYS A 117 22.59 -11.15 -4.30
C LYS A 117 24.02 -11.40 -4.79
N PHE A 118 24.43 -12.66 -4.92
CA PHE A 118 25.75 -13.04 -5.40
C PHE A 118 26.06 -12.54 -6.82
N VAL A 119 25.12 -12.75 -7.76
CA VAL A 119 25.27 -12.29 -9.14
C VAL A 119 25.29 -10.77 -9.21
N ARG A 120 24.42 -10.09 -8.46
CA ARG A 120 24.38 -8.63 -8.39
C ARG A 120 25.72 -8.06 -7.93
N ASP A 121 26.28 -8.57 -6.85
CA ASP A 121 27.54 -8.06 -6.28
C ASP A 121 28.72 -8.22 -7.27
N LYS A 122 28.74 -9.31 -8.05
CA LYS A 122 29.77 -9.53 -9.09
C LYS A 122 29.52 -8.73 -10.37
N TYR A 123 28.28 -8.68 -10.83
CA TYR A 123 27.91 -8.01 -12.09
C TYR A 123 27.87 -6.48 -11.96
N GLN A 124 27.79 -5.94 -10.74
CA GLN A 124 27.89 -4.51 -10.45
C GLN A 124 29.16 -3.87 -11.02
N LYS A 125 30.26 -4.63 -11.15
CA LYS A 125 31.50 -4.16 -11.80
C LYS A 125 31.29 -3.79 -13.28
N ARG A 126 30.42 -4.54 -13.97
CA ARG A 126 30.14 -4.37 -15.41
C ARG A 126 28.99 -3.41 -15.67
N PHE A 127 27.89 -3.58 -14.95
CA PHE A 127 26.69 -2.79 -15.17
C PHE A 127 26.00 -2.45 -13.83
N PRO A 128 26.51 -1.43 -13.11
CA PRO A 128 26.02 -1.10 -11.77
C PRO A 128 24.58 -0.60 -11.75
N GLU A 129 24.11 0.01 -12.83
CA GLU A 129 22.76 0.58 -12.91
C GLU A 129 21.67 -0.50 -13.03
N LEU A 130 22.01 -1.71 -13.49
CA LEU A 130 21.01 -2.76 -13.80
C LEU A 130 20.14 -3.15 -12.61
N ASP A 131 20.70 -3.16 -11.39
CA ASP A 131 19.98 -3.49 -10.14
C ASP A 131 18.82 -2.52 -9.87
N SER A 132 19.01 -1.24 -10.22
CA SER A 132 17.97 -0.22 -10.07
C SER A 132 16.88 -0.31 -11.14
N LEU A 133 17.21 -0.88 -12.30
CA LEU A 133 16.32 -0.95 -13.45
C LEU A 133 15.42 -2.19 -13.41
N VAL A 134 15.98 -3.34 -13.04
CA VAL A 134 15.28 -4.63 -12.99
C VAL A 134 15.21 -5.11 -11.55
N VAL A 135 14.04 -4.92 -10.93
CA VAL A 135 13.83 -5.21 -9.49
C VAL A 135 13.51 -6.69 -9.23
N GLY A 136 12.97 -7.40 -10.22
CA GLY A 136 12.61 -8.82 -10.10
C GLY A 136 13.86 -9.71 -10.11
N PRO A 137 14.08 -10.59 -9.09
CA PRO A 137 15.30 -11.39 -9.01
C PRO A 137 15.53 -12.32 -10.21
N LEU A 138 14.47 -13.02 -10.65
CA LEU A 138 14.54 -13.93 -11.79
C LEU A 138 14.71 -13.18 -13.12
N GLU A 139 14.06 -12.02 -13.26
CA GLU A 139 14.21 -11.18 -14.44
C GLU A 139 15.64 -10.64 -14.54
N TYR A 140 16.21 -10.20 -13.41
CA TYR A 140 17.60 -9.74 -13.33
C TYR A 140 18.60 -10.85 -13.69
N LEU A 141 18.44 -12.06 -13.16
CA LEU A 141 19.33 -13.17 -13.48
C LEU A 141 19.27 -13.56 -14.97
N LYS A 142 18.07 -13.55 -15.56
CA LYS A 142 17.89 -13.78 -17.00
C LYS A 142 18.50 -12.66 -17.83
N THR A 143 18.33 -11.39 -17.46
CA THR A 143 18.96 -10.28 -18.20
C THR A 143 20.47 -10.34 -18.13
N VAL A 144 21.06 -10.63 -16.97
CA VAL A 144 22.51 -10.73 -16.80
C VAL A 144 23.08 -11.83 -17.69
N LYS A 145 22.42 -13.00 -17.73
CA LYS A 145 22.81 -14.12 -18.60
C LYS A 145 22.79 -13.73 -20.08
N GLU A 146 21.74 -13.02 -20.50
CA GLU A 146 21.55 -12.60 -21.89
C GLU A 146 22.44 -11.43 -22.31
N LEU A 147 22.88 -10.56 -21.39
CA LEU A 147 23.76 -9.43 -21.72
C LEU A 147 25.25 -9.80 -21.62
N GLY A 148 25.62 -10.55 -20.58
CA GLY A 148 27.01 -10.91 -20.31
C GLY A 148 27.94 -9.69 -20.34
N ASN A 149 29.02 -9.78 -21.12
CA ASN A 149 29.97 -8.67 -21.33
C ASN A 149 29.54 -7.71 -22.46
N ASP A 150 28.73 -8.15 -23.42
CA ASP A 150 28.39 -7.40 -24.64
C ASP A 150 27.05 -6.69 -24.46
N LEU A 151 27.10 -5.48 -23.90
CA LEU A 151 25.89 -4.69 -23.58
C LEU A 151 25.08 -4.27 -24.83
N ASP A 152 25.67 -4.32 -26.02
CA ASP A 152 24.97 -4.04 -27.29
C ASP A 152 23.87 -5.07 -27.59
N GLN A 153 23.92 -6.26 -26.98
CA GLN A 153 22.86 -7.26 -27.09
C GLN A 153 21.53 -6.73 -26.52
N ALA A 154 21.53 -5.70 -25.67
CA ALA A 154 20.31 -5.07 -25.17
C ALA A 154 19.41 -4.46 -26.27
N LYS A 155 19.95 -4.11 -27.45
CA LYS A 155 19.22 -3.37 -28.49
C LYS A 155 18.30 -4.27 -29.33
N ASN A 156 18.72 -5.48 -29.65
CA ASN A 156 18.07 -6.35 -30.64
C ASN A 156 17.80 -7.79 -30.14
N ASN A 157 17.81 -8.03 -28.83
CA ASN A 157 17.59 -9.39 -28.32
C ASN A 157 16.10 -9.71 -28.17
N GLU A 158 15.62 -10.69 -28.95
CA GLU A 158 14.24 -11.20 -28.89
C GLU A 158 13.94 -11.89 -27.55
N ILE A 159 14.96 -12.47 -26.90
CA ILE A 159 14.80 -13.21 -25.64
C ILE A 159 14.43 -12.25 -24.51
N LEU A 160 15.01 -11.05 -24.49
CA LEU A 160 14.69 -10.02 -23.49
C LEU A 160 13.22 -9.58 -23.59
N GLN A 161 12.65 -9.57 -24.80
CA GLN A 161 11.24 -9.18 -25.03
C GLN A 161 10.23 -10.18 -24.46
N GLN A 162 10.64 -11.42 -24.19
CA GLN A 162 9.75 -12.45 -23.66
C GLN A 162 9.38 -12.22 -22.19
N PHE A 163 10.25 -11.54 -21.43
CA PHE A 163 10.07 -11.38 -19.99
C PHE A 163 10.18 -9.93 -19.49
N LEU A 164 10.79 -9.01 -20.25
CA LEU A 164 10.80 -7.59 -19.93
C LEU A 164 9.81 -6.81 -20.79
N THR A 165 9.29 -5.71 -20.22
CA THR A 165 8.49 -4.75 -20.99
C THR A 165 9.36 -3.95 -21.97
N GLN A 166 8.76 -3.48 -23.06
CA GLN A 166 9.48 -2.63 -24.02
C GLN A 166 10.06 -1.35 -23.36
N ALA A 167 9.33 -0.78 -22.40
CA ALA A 167 9.81 0.39 -21.65
C ALA A 167 11.08 0.09 -20.85
N THR A 168 11.12 -1.04 -20.15
CA THR A 168 12.32 -1.47 -19.42
C THR A 168 13.50 -1.75 -20.36
N ILE A 169 13.27 -2.37 -21.52
CA ILE A 169 14.32 -2.63 -22.52
C ILE A 169 14.90 -1.32 -23.08
N MET A 170 14.05 -0.33 -23.36
CA MET A 170 14.51 1.00 -23.80
C MET A 170 15.39 1.68 -22.74
N VAL A 171 14.98 1.65 -21.46
CA VAL A 171 15.78 2.25 -20.39
C VAL A 171 17.11 1.49 -20.21
N VAL A 172 17.07 0.15 -20.24
CA VAL A 172 18.27 -0.68 -20.14
C VAL A 172 19.22 -0.43 -21.32
N SER A 173 18.74 -0.29 -22.55
CA SER A 173 19.60 -0.03 -23.71
C SER A 173 20.23 1.37 -23.72
N VAL A 174 19.50 2.40 -23.26
CA VAL A 174 20.03 3.77 -23.12
C VAL A 174 21.06 3.85 -22.00
N THR A 175 20.77 3.23 -20.84
CA THR A 175 21.72 3.15 -19.73
C THR A 175 22.94 2.32 -20.13
N ALA A 176 22.77 1.16 -20.76
CA ALA A 176 23.84 0.32 -21.32
C ALA A 176 24.81 1.09 -22.23
N SER A 177 24.29 2.04 -23.03
CA SER A 177 25.13 2.86 -23.93
C SER A 177 25.93 3.93 -23.19
N THR A 178 25.57 4.27 -21.95
CA THR A 178 26.20 5.33 -21.13
C THR A 178 26.90 4.79 -19.88
N THR A 179 26.92 3.47 -19.68
CA THR A 179 27.52 2.83 -18.49
C THR A 179 29.01 3.09 -18.40
N GLN A 180 29.49 3.31 -17.18
CA GLN A 180 30.92 3.49 -16.88
C GLN A 180 31.60 2.21 -16.37
N GLY A 181 30.95 1.05 -16.51
CA GLY A 181 31.45 -0.22 -15.97
C GLY A 181 32.60 -0.84 -16.75
N ILE A 182 33.29 -1.78 -16.11
CA ILE A 182 34.50 -2.44 -16.61
C ILE A 182 34.14 -3.84 -17.14
N LEU A 183 34.86 -4.32 -18.16
CA LEU A 183 34.70 -5.68 -18.67
C LEU A 183 35.07 -6.72 -17.61
N LEU A 184 34.26 -7.77 -17.46
CA LEU A 184 34.54 -8.87 -16.54
C LEU A 184 35.56 -9.82 -17.15
N THR A 185 36.34 -10.45 -16.28
CA THR A 185 37.22 -11.55 -16.71
C THR A 185 36.40 -12.79 -17.10
N ASP A 186 36.95 -13.63 -17.97
CA ASP A 186 36.26 -14.85 -18.42
C ASP A 186 35.95 -15.82 -17.26
N VAL A 187 36.75 -15.80 -16.20
CA VAL A 187 36.52 -16.61 -14.99
C VAL A 187 35.31 -16.07 -14.21
N GLU A 188 35.25 -14.76 -14.00
CA GLU A 188 34.10 -14.12 -13.33
C GLU A 188 32.82 -14.29 -14.14
N LYS A 189 32.90 -14.14 -15.48
CA LYS A 189 31.76 -14.36 -16.37
C LYS A 189 31.21 -15.78 -16.27
N LYS A 190 32.08 -16.80 -16.34
CA LYS A 190 31.67 -18.21 -16.17
C LYS A 190 31.00 -18.48 -14.83
N GLN A 191 31.51 -17.87 -13.75
CA GLN A 191 30.89 -18.01 -12.42
C GLN A 191 29.49 -17.40 -12.36
N ILE A 192 29.28 -16.26 -13.04
CA ILE A 192 27.97 -15.62 -13.13
C ILE A 192 27.03 -16.47 -13.99
N ASP A 193 27.49 -16.97 -15.13
CA ASP A 193 26.68 -17.81 -16.02
C ASP A 193 26.22 -19.09 -15.31
N GLU A 194 27.12 -19.77 -14.56
CA GLU A 194 26.77 -20.94 -13.75
C GLU A 194 25.73 -20.61 -12.66
N ALA A 195 25.84 -19.44 -12.02
CA ALA A 195 24.88 -18.97 -11.03
C ALA A 195 23.50 -18.74 -11.64
N CYS A 196 23.46 -18.10 -12.81
CA CYS A 196 22.22 -17.82 -13.54
C CYS A 196 21.55 -19.13 -13.98
N ASP A 197 22.31 -20.10 -14.49
CA ASP A 197 21.80 -21.42 -14.87
C ASP A 197 21.21 -22.16 -13.66
N MET A 198 21.91 -22.13 -12.53
CA MET A 198 21.43 -22.70 -11.27
C MET A 198 20.08 -22.11 -10.83
N ALA A 199 19.92 -20.79 -10.89
CA ALA A 199 18.67 -20.15 -10.51
C ALA A 199 17.52 -20.46 -11.48
N ILE A 200 17.81 -20.58 -12.78
CA ILE A 200 16.82 -20.98 -13.79
C ILE A 200 16.34 -22.40 -13.53
N ASP A 201 17.26 -23.33 -13.23
CA ASP A 201 16.92 -24.72 -12.90
C ASP A 201 16.09 -24.82 -11.62
N LEU A 202 16.47 -24.08 -10.56
CA LEU A 202 15.69 -24.01 -9.32
C LEU A 202 14.28 -23.47 -9.56
N ASN A 203 14.13 -22.43 -10.40
CA ASN A 203 12.82 -21.91 -10.77
C ASN A 203 11.99 -22.95 -11.56
N ASN A 204 12.61 -23.73 -12.45
CA ASN A 204 11.94 -24.81 -13.16
C ASN A 204 11.45 -25.91 -12.20
N PHE A 205 12.26 -26.29 -11.20
CA PHE A 205 11.83 -27.23 -10.16
C PHE A 205 10.66 -26.68 -9.32
N LYS A 206 10.72 -25.39 -8.97
CA LYS A 206 9.62 -24.71 -8.28
C LYS A 206 8.32 -24.73 -9.09
N LEU A 207 8.38 -24.46 -10.39
CA LEU A 207 7.20 -24.52 -11.27
C LEU A 207 6.59 -25.92 -11.29
N LYS A 208 7.42 -26.97 -11.38
CA LYS A 208 6.93 -28.37 -11.28
C LYS A 208 6.22 -28.66 -9.96
N ILE A 209 6.76 -28.16 -8.84
CA ILE A 209 6.11 -28.29 -7.52
C ILE A 209 4.75 -27.57 -7.53
N TYR A 210 4.68 -26.37 -8.08
CA TYR A 210 3.42 -25.61 -8.17
C TYR A 210 2.38 -26.28 -9.05
N GLU A 211 2.77 -26.84 -10.19
CA GLU A 211 1.86 -27.63 -11.05
C GLU A 211 1.30 -28.84 -10.30
N TYR A 212 2.15 -29.53 -9.53
CA TYR A 212 1.70 -30.65 -8.70
C TYR A 212 0.73 -30.20 -7.60
N VAL A 213 1.07 -29.16 -6.86
CA VAL A 213 0.22 -28.59 -5.79
C VAL A 213 -1.11 -28.07 -6.34
N GLU A 214 -1.11 -27.45 -7.52
CA GLU A 214 -2.32 -27.01 -8.22
C GLU A 214 -3.23 -28.19 -8.53
N SER A 215 -2.68 -29.30 -9.06
CA SER A 215 -3.46 -30.50 -9.38
C SER A 215 -4.13 -31.14 -8.15
N ARG A 216 -3.54 -30.95 -6.96
CA ARG A 216 -4.04 -31.49 -5.69
C ARG A 216 -4.68 -30.43 -4.79
N MET A 217 -4.84 -29.19 -5.27
CA MET A 217 -5.37 -28.08 -4.48
C MET A 217 -6.81 -28.31 -4.03
N ALA A 218 -7.64 -28.91 -4.88
CA ALA A 218 -9.01 -29.26 -4.54
C ALA A 218 -9.11 -30.27 -3.38
N PHE A 219 -8.06 -31.05 -3.14
CA PHE A 219 -7.98 -31.97 -2.02
C PHE A 219 -7.46 -31.29 -0.75
N ILE A 220 -6.45 -30.44 -0.87
CA ILE A 220 -5.79 -29.79 0.27
C ILE A 220 -6.61 -28.64 0.85
N ALA A 221 -7.07 -27.74 -0.03
CA ALA A 221 -7.76 -26.51 0.35
C ALA A 221 -9.00 -26.32 -0.56
N PRO A 222 -10.02 -27.17 -0.39
CA PRO A 222 -11.23 -27.14 -1.22
C PRO A 222 -11.98 -25.81 -1.10
N ASN A 223 -12.03 -25.19 0.09
CA ASN A 223 -12.77 -23.95 0.29
C ASN A 223 -12.03 -22.76 -0.35
N LEU A 224 -10.71 -22.69 -0.19
CA LEU A 224 -9.89 -21.63 -0.79
C LEU A 224 -9.86 -21.73 -2.32
N SER A 225 -9.74 -22.94 -2.86
CA SER A 225 -9.82 -23.19 -4.31
C SER A 225 -11.17 -22.82 -4.90
N ALA A 226 -12.27 -23.00 -4.16
CA ALA A 226 -13.59 -22.63 -4.63
C ALA A 226 -13.74 -21.12 -4.83
N ILE A 227 -13.07 -20.30 -4.01
CA ILE A 227 -13.14 -18.83 -4.08
C ILE A 227 -12.21 -18.28 -5.17
N LEU A 228 -10.93 -18.66 -5.16
CA LEU A 228 -9.89 -18.04 -5.99
C LEU A 228 -9.53 -18.81 -7.27
N GLY A 229 -9.86 -20.10 -7.33
CA GLY A 229 -9.31 -21.03 -8.31
C GLY A 229 -8.01 -21.69 -7.83
N ALA A 230 -7.73 -22.89 -8.36
CA ALA A 230 -6.63 -23.74 -7.91
C ALA A 230 -5.24 -23.11 -8.13
N SER A 231 -5.04 -22.45 -9.27
CA SER A 231 -3.76 -21.81 -9.63
C SER A 231 -3.35 -20.69 -8.68
N ILE A 232 -4.29 -19.79 -8.36
CA ILE A 232 -4.05 -18.65 -7.47
C ILE A 232 -3.96 -19.11 -6.02
N ALA A 233 -4.77 -20.10 -5.65
CA ALA A 233 -4.69 -20.78 -4.35
C ALA A 233 -3.31 -21.38 -4.10
N ALA A 234 -2.76 -22.11 -5.08
CA ALA A 234 -1.42 -22.70 -5.01
C ALA A 234 -0.34 -21.62 -4.83
N LYS A 235 -0.40 -20.54 -5.61
CA LYS A 235 0.55 -19.42 -5.50
C LYS A 235 0.48 -18.72 -4.13
N LEU A 236 -0.71 -18.50 -3.60
CA LEU A 236 -0.89 -17.92 -2.26
C LEU A 236 -0.35 -18.84 -1.16
N MET A 237 -0.62 -20.14 -1.27
CA MET A 237 -0.13 -21.14 -0.32
C MET A 237 1.40 -21.25 -0.37
N GLY A 238 1.99 -21.24 -1.56
CA GLY A 238 3.45 -21.27 -1.75
C GLY A 238 4.13 -20.07 -1.11
N VAL A 239 3.65 -18.85 -1.38
CA VAL A 239 4.25 -17.63 -0.80
C VAL A 239 3.99 -17.52 0.71
N ALA A 240 2.86 -18.03 1.21
CA ALA A 240 2.62 -18.07 2.65
C ALA A 240 3.45 -19.15 3.38
N GLY A 241 4.03 -20.11 2.67
CA GLY A 241 4.74 -21.25 3.24
C GLY A 241 3.81 -22.30 3.84
N GLY A 242 2.68 -22.57 3.17
CA GLY A 242 1.72 -23.60 3.55
C GLY A 242 0.40 -23.07 4.15
N LEU A 243 -0.57 -23.96 4.28
CA LEU A 243 -1.94 -23.66 4.70
C LEU A 243 -2.04 -23.18 6.15
N THR A 244 -1.25 -23.79 7.04
CA THR A 244 -1.23 -23.41 8.47
C THR A 244 -0.67 -22.00 8.67
N ARG A 245 0.41 -21.64 7.98
CA ARG A 245 0.94 -20.28 7.98
C ARG A 245 -0.06 -19.30 7.38
N LEU A 246 -0.67 -19.63 6.24
CA LEU A 246 -1.68 -18.80 5.59
C LEU A 246 -2.87 -18.48 6.51
N SER A 247 -3.33 -19.46 7.31
CA SER A 247 -4.45 -19.27 8.26
C SER A 247 -4.16 -18.24 9.38
N LYS A 248 -2.88 -18.08 9.76
CA LYS A 248 -2.40 -17.11 10.75
C LYS A 248 -2.23 -15.71 10.16
N ILE A 249 -2.07 -15.57 8.85
CA ILE A 249 -1.89 -14.28 8.19
C ILE A 249 -3.21 -13.48 8.22
N PRO A 250 -3.19 -12.19 8.61
CA PRO A 250 -4.39 -11.35 8.57
C PRO A 250 -4.80 -10.99 7.13
N ALA A 251 -6.08 -10.65 6.94
CA ALA A 251 -6.65 -10.39 5.61
C ALA A 251 -5.95 -9.28 4.82
N CYS A 252 -5.51 -8.22 5.50
CA CYS A 252 -4.77 -7.12 4.90
C CYS A 252 -3.44 -7.59 4.29
N ASN A 253 -2.75 -8.53 4.92
CA ASN A 253 -1.49 -9.08 4.41
C ASN A 253 -1.75 -10.09 3.28
N VAL A 254 -2.82 -10.91 3.37
CA VAL A 254 -3.20 -11.83 2.28
C VAL A 254 -3.50 -11.09 0.98
N GLN A 255 -4.11 -9.90 1.05
CA GLN A 255 -4.33 -9.05 -0.13
C GLN A 255 -3.03 -8.67 -0.85
N LEU A 256 -1.94 -8.48 -0.10
CA LEU A 256 -0.64 -8.01 -0.60
C LEU A 256 0.31 -9.16 -0.97
N LEU A 257 -0.04 -10.41 -0.70
CA LEU A 257 0.78 -11.56 -1.07
C LEU A 257 0.94 -11.63 -2.59
N GLY A 258 2.20 -11.75 -3.04
CA GLY A 258 2.55 -11.73 -4.46
C GLY A 258 2.68 -10.33 -5.07
N GLN A 259 2.60 -9.26 -4.27
CA GLN A 259 2.84 -7.91 -4.78
C GLN A 259 4.30 -7.76 -5.21
N GLN A 260 4.51 -7.42 -6.48
CA GLN A 260 5.85 -7.12 -7.01
C GLN A 260 6.35 -5.76 -6.49
N LYS A 261 7.66 -5.69 -6.23
CA LYS A 261 8.33 -4.44 -5.84
C LYS A 261 8.32 -3.46 -7.01
N LYS A 262 8.20 -2.17 -6.69
CA LYS A 262 8.07 -1.10 -7.68
C LYS A 262 9.44 -0.72 -8.26
N ALA A 263 9.62 -0.88 -9.56
CA ALA A 263 10.66 -0.17 -10.30
C ALA A 263 10.11 1.19 -10.74
N LEU A 264 10.81 2.28 -10.41
CA LEU A 264 10.50 3.63 -10.91
C LEU A 264 11.03 3.77 -12.33
N SER A 265 10.52 2.99 -13.28
CA SER A 265 10.98 3.05 -14.67
C SER A 265 10.10 3.99 -15.50
N GLY A 266 10.62 5.18 -15.83
CA GLY A 266 10.10 6.04 -16.91
C GLY A 266 9.33 7.31 -16.50
N PHE A 267 8.74 7.97 -17.51
CA PHE A 267 8.00 9.25 -17.44
C PHE A 267 6.49 9.08 -17.15
N SER A 268 6.00 7.85 -17.00
CA SER A 268 4.56 7.57 -16.91
C SER A 268 4.03 7.74 -15.49
N GLN A 269 2.97 8.54 -15.32
CA GLN A 269 2.14 8.57 -14.09
C GLN A 269 1.24 7.33 -13.94
N VAL A 270 1.22 6.44 -14.94
CA VAL A 270 0.54 5.14 -14.88
C VAL A 270 1.36 4.21 -13.99
N ASN A 271 1.39 4.55 -12.70
CA ASN A 271 1.97 3.75 -11.66
C ASN A 271 1.24 2.41 -11.64
N MET A 272 2.00 1.31 -11.66
CA MET A 272 1.52 0.00 -11.22
C MET A 272 0.63 0.18 -9.99
N LEU A 273 -0.60 -0.33 -10.10
CA LEU A 273 -1.64 -0.13 -9.10
C LEU A 273 -1.10 -0.58 -7.72
N PRO A 274 -1.15 0.26 -6.69
CA PRO A 274 -0.68 -0.14 -5.38
C PRO A 274 -1.60 -1.22 -4.79
N HIS A 275 -1.03 -2.12 -3.99
CA HIS A 275 -1.77 -3.18 -3.29
C HIS A 275 -2.41 -4.22 -4.22
N THR A 276 -1.74 -4.54 -5.32
CA THR A 276 -2.13 -5.63 -6.24
C THR A 276 -1.25 -6.86 -6.01
N GLY A 277 -1.75 -7.82 -5.23
CA GLY A 277 -1.17 -9.17 -5.08
C GLY A 277 -1.89 -10.21 -5.95
N PHE A 278 -1.67 -11.49 -5.68
CA PHE A 278 -2.30 -12.59 -6.44
C PHE A 278 -3.83 -12.55 -6.39
N VAL A 279 -4.40 -12.14 -5.25
CA VAL A 279 -5.86 -11.99 -5.07
C VAL A 279 -6.44 -10.97 -6.07
N TYR A 280 -5.69 -9.92 -6.41
CA TYR A 280 -6.14 -8.92 -7.39
C TYR A 280 -6.32 -9.54 -8.77
N TYR A 281 -5.45 -10.47 -9.16
CA TYR A 281 -5.48 -11.15 -10.45
C TYR A 281 -6.44 -12.34 -10.51
N ALA A 282 -7.23 -12.58 -9.45
CA ALA A 282 -8.28 -13.58 -9.48
C ALA A 282 -9.41 -13.19 -10.43
N ASP A 283 -9.97 -14.18 -11.13
CA ASP A 283 -11.02 -13.99 -12.13
C ASP A 283 -12.21 -13.21 -11.56
N ILE A 284 -12.63 -13.53 -10.33
CA ILE A 284 -13.73 -12.85 -9.63
C ILE A 284 -13.48 -11.35 -9.43
N VAL A 285 -12.21 -10.94 -9.25
CA VAL A 285 -11.83 -9.53 -9.13
C VAL A 285 -11.67 -8.90 -10.52
N GLN A 286 -11.02 -9.58 -11.46
CA GLN A 286 -10.78 -9.06 -12.81
C GLN A 286 -12.06 -8.83 -13.61
N ASN A 287 -13.09 -9.63 -13.37
CA ASN A 287 -14.41 -9.47 -13.97
C ASN A 287 -15.17 -8.22 -13.48
N THR A 288 -14.73 -7.60 -12.36
CA THR A 288 -15.32 -6.34 -11.87
C THR A 288 -14.74 -5.12 -12.58
N PRO A 289 -15.50 -4.03 -12.73
CA PRO A 289 -15.01 -2.79 -13.31
C PRO A 289 -13.83 -2.22 -12.51
N PRO A 290 -12.85 -1.56 -13.16
CA PRO A 290 -11.57 -1.20 -12.56
C PRO A 290 -11.68 -0.36 -11.27
N ASP A 291 -12.70 0.49 -11.18
CA ASP A 291 -12.95 1.36 -10.02
C ASP A 291 -13.32 0.55 -8.76
N LEU A 292 -13.97 -0.60 -8.94
CA LEU A 292 -14.42 -1.47 -7.85
C LEU A 292 -13.43 -2.59 -7.54
N ARG A 293 -12.48 -2.89 -8.44
CA ARG A 293 -11.50 -3.99 -8.26
C ARG A 293 -10.75 -3.93 -6.94
N ARG A 294 -10.42 -2.73 -6.45
CA ARG A 294 -9.72 -2.58 -5.15
C ARG A 294 -10.61 -2.91 -3.96
N LYS A 295 -11.90 -2.57 -4.02
CA LYS A 295 -12.88 -2.97 -2.99
C LYS A 295 -13.14 -4.48 -3.06
N ALA A 296 -13.28 -5.02 -4.28
CA ALA A 296 -13.43 -6.45 -4.53
C ALA A 296 -12.24 -7.26 -4.00
N ALA A 297 -11.00 -6.85 -4.28
CA ALA A 297 -9.80 -7.52 -3.80
C ALA A 297 -9.73 -7.57 -2.26
N ARG A 298 -10.13 -6.49 -1.57
CA ARG A 298 -10.22 -6.46 -0.09
C ARG A 298 -11.23 -7.48 0.41
N LEU A 299 -12.43 -7.47 -0.18
CA LEU A 299 -13.53 -8.37 0.18
C LEU A 299 -13.12 -9.84 -0.04
N VAL A 300 -12.58 -10.15 -1.21
CA VAL A 300 -12.09 -11.50 -1.52
C VAL A 300 -10.99 -11.91 -0.55
N ALA A 301 -9.99 -11.06 -0.27
CA ALA A 301 -8.94 -11.38 0.70
C ALA A 301 -9.49 -11.71 2.09
N THR A 302 -10.49 -10.97 2.58
CA THR A 302 -11.14 -11.26 3.89
C THR A 302 -11.87 -12.60 3.90
N LYS A 303 -12.51 -12.98 2.79
CA LYS A 303 -13.23 -14.26 2.69
C LYS A 303 -12.27 -15.42 2.45
N CYS A 304 -11.15 -15.17 1.76
CA CYS A 304 -10.08 -16.15 1.58
C CYS A 304 -9.37 -16.47 2.88
N THR A 305 -9.13 -15.51 3.78
CA THR A 305 -8.55 -15.83 5.10
C THR A 305 -9.47 -16.66 5.97
N LEU A 306 -10.79 -16.42 5.91
CA LEU A 306 -11.77 -17.27 6.58
C LEU A 306 -11.75 -18.68 6.00
N ALA A 307 -11.77 -18.82 4.67
CA ALA A 307 -11.67 -20.12 4.00
C ALA A 307 -10.36 -20.85 4.34
N ALA A 308 -9.22 -20.14 4.35
CA ALA A 308 -7.92 -20.70 4.72
C ALA A 308 -7.90 -21.26 6.15
N ARG A 309 -8.58 -20.59 7.09
CA ARG A 309 -8.70 -21.05 8.48
C ARG A 309 -9.57 -22.30 8.60
N VAL A 310 -10.68 -22.35 7.87
CA VAL A 310 -11.55 -23.53 7.81
C VAL A 310 -10.82 -24.71 7.18
N ASP A 311 -10.09 -24.49 6.09
CA ASP A 311 -9.27 -25.52 5.43
C ASP A 311 -8.15 -26.02 6.34
N SER A 312 -7.49 -25.13 7.10
CA SER A 312 -6.46 -25.48 8.08
C SER A 312 -6.98 -26.41 9.18
N CYS A 313 -8.23 -26.21 9.63
CA CYS A 313 -8.90 -27.07 10.61
C CYS A 313 -9.57 -28.31 9.99
N HIS A 314 -9.57 -28.46 8.66
CA HIS A 314 -10.16 -29.58 7.91
C HIS A 314 -11.64 -29.88 8.22
N GLU A 315 -12.41 -28.87 8.64
CA GLU A 315 -13.81 -29.03 9.09
C GLU A 315 -14.79 -29.27 7.92
N SER A 316 -14.54 -28.65 6.76
CA SER A 316 -15.40 -28.75 5.57
C SER A 316 -14.62 -29.22 4.35
N LYS A 317 -14.47 -30.54 4.20
CA LYS A 317 -13.75 -31.17 3.07
C LYS A 317 -14.51 -31.11 1.73
N ASP A 318 -15.82 -30.93 1.77
CA ASP A 318 -16.67 -30.88 0.56
C ASP A 318 -16.60 -29.54 -0.20
N GLY A 319 -15.89 -28.54 0.36
CA GLY A 319 -15.83 -27.20 -0.22
C GLY A 319 -17.12 -26.37 -0.06
N ARG A 320 -18.08 -26.85 0.75
CA ARG A 320 -19.40 -26.21 0.93
C ARG A 320 -19.28 -24.78 1.47
N ILE A 321 -18.42 -24.58 2.47
CA ILE A 321 -18.18 -23.26 3.07
C ILE A 321 -17.55 -22.32 2.04
N GLY A 322 -16.59 -22.79 1.23
CA GLY A 322 -15.99 -21.99 0.16
C GLY A 322 -17.00 -21.51 -0.89
N ARG A 323 -17.95 -22.37 -1.28
CA ARG A 323 -19.04 -21.99 -2.19
C ARG A 323 -19.98 -20.95 -1.57
N GLN A 324 -20.35 -21.12 -0.30
CA GLN A 324 -21.17 -20.13 0.41
C GLN A 324 -20.47 -18.76 0.50
N LEU A 325 -19.17 -18.77 0.83
CA LEU A 325 -18.37 -17.54 0.88
C LEU A 325 -18.24 -16.90 -0.50
N ARG A 326 -18.14 -17.70 -1.56
CA ARG A 326 -18.15 -17.21 -2.94
C ARG A 326 -19.49 -16.56 -3.30
N ASP A 327 -20.61 -17.19 -2.98
CA ASP A 327 -21.94 -16.61 -3.20
C ASP A 327 -22.11 -15.28 -2.45
N GLU A 328 -21.57 -15.18 -1.23
CA GLU A 328 -21.56 -13.92 -0.47
C GLU A 328 -20.69 -12.83 -1.13
N ILE A 329 -19.56 -13.21 -1.73
CA ILE A 329 -18.72 -12.28 -2.49
C ILE A 329 -19.51 -11.78 -3.70
N GLU A 330 -20.06 -12.67 -4.50
CA GLU A 330 -20.80 -12.35 -5.72
C GLU A 330 -21.99 -11.42 -5.40
N ARG A 331 -22.82 -11.76 -4.40
CA ARG A 331 -23.94 -10.88 -3.95
C ARG A 331 -23.49 -9.48 -3.54
N LYS A 332 -22.36 -9.35 -2.85
CA LYS A 332 -21.84 -8.04 -2.44
C LYS A 332 -21.28 -7.26 -3.63
N LEU A 333 -20.65 -7.93 -4.58
CA LEU A 333 -20.16 -7.31 -5.81
C LEU A 333 -21.33 -6.83 -6.67
N ASP A 334 -22.37 -7.63 -6.82
CA ASP A 334 -23.59 -7.25 -7.53
C ASP A 334 -24.23 -6.00 -6.90
N LYS A 335 -24.37 -5.98 -5.57
CA LYS A 335 -24.87 -4.80 -4.85
C LYS A 335 -24.00 -3.55 -5.04
N LEU A 336 -22.69 -3.70 -5.21
CA LEU A 336 -21.79 -2.57 -5.48
C LEU A 336 -21.90 -2.06 -6.93
N LEU A 337 -22.37 -2.90 -7.85
CA LEU A 337 -22.63 -2.54 -9.24
C LEU A 337 -23.99 -1.85 -9.41
N GLU A 338 -24.92 -2.07 -8.48
CA GLU A 338 -26.20 -1.36 -8.46
C GLU A 338 -25.98 0.15 -8.32
N PRO A 339 -26.48 0.97 -9.26
CA PRO A 339 -26.38 2.41 -9.13
C PRO A 339 -27.24 2.88 -7.93
N PRO A 340 -26.82 3.95 -7.23
CA PRO A 340 -27.64 4.51 -6.16
C PRO A 340 -29.00 4.94 -6.72
N PRO A 341 -30.10 4.79 -5.94
CA PRO A 341 -31.40 5.24 -6.39
C PRO A 341 -31.36 6.73 -6.70
N VAL A 342 -32.04 7.12 -7.78
CA VAL A 342 -32.06 8.51 -8.23
C VAL A 342 -32.63 9.39 -7.12
N LYS A 343 -31.83 10.34 -6.63
CA LYS A 343 -32.27 11.30 -5.61
C LYS A 343 -33.41 12.14 -6.19
N PHE A 344 -34.55 12.18 -5.51
CA PHE A 344 -35.64 13.08 -5.87
C PHE A 344 -35.15 14.53 -5.78
N ILE A 345 -35.49 15.34 -6.79
CA ILE A 345 -35.21 16.78 -6.76
C ILE A 345 -36.02 17.38 -5.61
N LYS A 346 -35.34 17.70 -4.49
CA LYS A 346 -35.98 18.34 -3.34
C LYS A 346 -36.45 19.72 -3.80
N PRO A 347 -37.77 20.00 -3.81
CA PRO A 347 -38.28 21.31 -4.21
C PRO A 347 -37.73 22.36 -3.26
N LEU A 348 -37.42 23.54 -3.80
CA LEU A 348 -36.98 24.66 -2.99
C LEU A 348 -38.05 24.96 -1.92
N PRO A 349 -37.64 25.36 -0.71
CA PRO A 349 -38.58 25.83 0.28
C PRO A 349 -39.35 27.01 -0.29
N LYS A 350 -40.66 27.08 0.00
CA LYS A 350 -41.51 28.17 -0.47
C LYS A 350 -40.89 29.52 -0.08
N PRO A 351 -40.83 30.52 -0.97
CA PRO A 351 -40.35 31.87 -0.66
C PRO A 351 -41.31 32.60 0.29
N ILE A 352 -41.33 32.18 1.55
CA ILE A 352 -42.13 32.77 2.62
C ILE A 352 -41.18 33.54 3.51
N ASP A 353 -41.35 34.86 3.57
CA ASP A 353 -40.58 35.72 4.46
C ASP A 353 -40.94 35.43 5.92
N GLN A 354 -40.12 34.61 6.56
CA GLN A 354 -40.24 34.37 7.99
C GLN A 354 -39.67 35.57 8.76
N SER A 355 -40.45 36.10 9.69
CA SER A 355 -40.05 36.11 11.09
C SER A 355 -38.55 36.19 11.43
N LYS A 356 -37.82 37.31 11.24
CA LYS A 356 -36.37 37.35 11.58
C LYS A 356 -36.13 37.03 13.05
N LYS A 357 -35.44 35.92 13.34
CA LYS A 357 -35.06 35.52 14.71
C LYS A 357 -34.01 36.49 15.29
N LYS A 358 -34.40 37.35 16.22
CA LYS A 358 -33.49 38.28 16.93
C LYS A 358 -32.73 37.55 18.04
N ARG A 359 -31.61 36.91 17.70
CA ARG A 359 -30.73 36.23 18.67
C ARG A 359 -29.54 37.12 19.06
N GLY A 360 -29.31 37.24 20.36
CA GLY A 360 -28.12 37.84 20.99
C GLY A 360 -27.08 36.79 21.37
N GLY A 361 -25.98 37.23 21.98
CA GLY A 361 -24.94 36.36 22.55
C GLY A 361 -23.60 36.41 21.82
N LYS A 362 -22.52 36.07 22.55
CA LYS A 362 -21.12 36.18 22.08
C LYS A 362 -20.85 35.38 20.80
N ARG A 363 -21.35 34.13 20.71
CA ARG A 363 -21.19 33.26 19.54
C ARG A 363 -21.95 33.79 18.32
N VAL A 364 -23.20 34.21 18.50
CA VAL A 364 -24.04 34.75 17.43
C VAL A 364 -23.50 36.09 16.93
N ARG A 365 -23.04 36.96 17.84
CA ARG A 365 -22.36 38.21 17.49
C ARG A 365 -21.08 37.96 16.70
N LYS A 366 -20.23 37.01 17.14
CA LYS A 366 -19.01 36.62 16.42
C LYS A 366 -19.30 36.05 15.03
N MET A 367 -20.40 35.29 14.87
CA MET A 367 -20.83 34.78 13.57
C MET A 367 -21.35 35.90 12.65
N LYS A 368 -22.19 36.80 13.17
CA LYS A 368 -22.66 37.99 12.45
C LYS A 368 -21.49 38.89 12.03
N GLU A 369 -20.50 39.09 12.89
CA GLU A 369 -19.29 39.86 12.58
C GLU A 369 -18.45 39.25 11.45
N ARG A 370 -18.47 37.92 11.24
CA ARG A 370 -17.74 37.27 10.13
C ARG A 370 -18.37 37.55 8.76
N TYR A 371 -19.69 37.62 8.70
CA TYR A 371 -20.44 37.87 7.45
C TYR A 371 -20.78 39.34 7.26
N ALA A 372 -20.65 40.16 8.30
CA ALA A 372 -20.87 41.59 8.21
C ALA A 372 -19.77 42.26 7.37
N MET A 373 -20.16 43.32 6.66
CA MET A 373 -19.22 44.20 5.99
C MET A 373 -18.28 44.83 7.02
N THR A 374 -16.97 44.73 6.78
CA THR A 374 -15.95 45.36 7.64
C THR A 374 -16.08 46.86 7.63
N GLU A 375 -15.61 47.52 8.69
CA GLU A 375 -15.55 48.98 8.72
C GLU A 375 -14.70 49.54 7.58
N PHE A 376 -13.60 48.86 7.24
CA PHE A 376 -12.80 49.19 6.05
C PHE A 376 -13.66 49.19 4.78
N ARG A 377 -14.45 48.13 4.53
CA ARG A 377 -15.30 48.04 3.34
C ARG A 377 -16.48 49.03 3.39
N LYS A 378 -16.98 49.38 4.58
CA LYS A 378 -17.96 50.46 4.75
C LYS A 378 -17.38 51.84 4.40
N HIS A 379 -16.11 52.08 4.68
CA HIS A 379 -15.41 53.30 4.28
C HIS A 379 -15.09 53.32 2.77
N ALA A 380 -14.79 52.16 2.18
CA ALA A 380 -14.66 52.01 0.73
C ALA A 380 -15.98 52.38 0.03
N ASN A 381 -17.11 51.90 0.55
CA ASN A 381 -18.43 52.13 -0.03
C ASN A 381 -19.00 53.54 0.23
N ARG A 382 -18.27 54.40 0.96
CA ARG A 382 -18.66 55.80 1.12
C ARG A 382 -17.99 56.62 0.02
N MET A 383 -18.81 57.39 -0.69
CA MET A 383 -18.38 58.29 -1.75
C MET A 383 -18.60 59.73 -1.27
N ASN A 384 -17.65 60.62 -1.56
CA ASN A 384 -17.87 62.04 -1.34
C ASN A 384 -18.64 62.62 -2.53
N PHE A 385 -19.70 63.37 -2.24
CA PHE A 385 -20.44 64.04 -3.29
C PHE A 385 -19.60 65.17 -3.90
N ALA A 386 -19.54 65.23 -5.23
CA ALA A 386 -18.82 66.24 -6.03
C ALA A 386 -17.28 66.18 -6.00
N ASP A 387 -16.66 65.17 -5.36
CA ASP A 387 -15.22 64.92 -5.45
C ASP A 387 -14.93 63.86 -6.52
N ILE A 388 -13.96 64.11 -7.41
CA ILE A 388 -13.45 63.07 -8.33
C ILE A 388 -12.63 62.07 -7.50
N GLU A 389 -12.88 60.78 -7.70
CA GLU A 389 -12.17 59.72 -6.99
C GLU A 389 -10.92 59.26 -7.74
N ASP A 390 -9.87 58.96 -6.97
CA ASP A 390 -8.65 58.39 -7.52
C ASP A 390 -8.89 56.89 -7.71
N ASP A 391 -8.74 56.41 -8.93
CA ASP A 391 -8.74 54.99 -9.23
C ASP A 391 -7.55 54.32 -8.53
N ALA A 392 -7.78 53.18 -7.88
CA ALA A 392 -6.72 52.52 -7.12
C ALA A 392 -5.63 51.91 -8.00
N TYR A 393 -5.98 51.56 -9.24
CA TYR A 393 -5.12 50.90 -10.21
C TYR A 393 -5.39 51.46 -11.60
N GLN A 394 -4.34 51.64 -12.40
CA GLN A 394 -4.43 52.21 -13.74
C GLN A 394 -5.03 51.24 -14.77
N GLU A 395 -5.16 49.95 -14.43
CA GLU A 395 -5.68 48.89 -15.32
C GLU A 395 -7.13 48.47 -15.03
N ASP A 396 -7.73 48.87 -13.90
CA ASP A 396 -9.08 48.44 -13.50
C ASP A 396 -10.02 49.64 -13.38
N LEU A 397 -10.63 50.04 -14.50
CA LEU A 397 -11.62 51.11 -14.54
C LEU A 397 -12.82 50.75 -13.64
N GLY A 398 -13.11 51.59 -12.65
CA GLY A 398 -14.29 51.44 -11.78
C GLY A 398 -14.01 50.84 -10.40
N TYR A 399 -12.75 50.54 -10.06
CA TYR A 399 -12.38 50.23 -8.69
C TYR A 399 -11.96 51.49 -7.93
N THR A 400 -12.90 52.08 -7.19
CA THR A 400 -12.66 53.29 -6.39
C THR A 400 -12.37 52.93 -4.93
N ARG A 401 -11.48 53.71 -4.28
CA ARG A 401 -11.19 53.55 -2.84
C ARG A 401 -12.19 54.31 -1.96
N GLY A 402 -13.16 55.01 -2.55
CA GLY A 402 -14.11 55.86 -1.84
C GLY A 402 -13.41 56.83 -0.92
N THR A 403 -13.87 56.91 0.32
CA THR A 403 -13.26 57.74 1.37
C THR A 403 -11.99 57.15 2.01
N ILE A 404 -11.50 55.98 1.59
CA ILE A 404 -10.29 55.36 2.15
C ILE A 404 -9.05 56.12 1.67
N GLY A 405 -8.34 56.75 2.61
CA GLY A 405 -7.12 57.52 2.34
C GLY A 405 -7.36 59.01 2.10
N LYS A 406 -8.62 59.44 1.88
CA LYS A 406 -9.02 60.84 1.67
C LYS A 406 -9.32 61.62 2.96
N ALA A 407 -8.90 61.12 4.12
CA ALA A 407 -9.15 61.80 5.39
C ALA A 407 -8.22 63.02 5.51
N GLY A 408 -8.79 64.22 5.59
CA GLY A 408 -8.06 65.43 5.98
C GLY A 408 -7.30 65.23 7.28
N THR A 409 -6.26 66.03 7.48
CA THR A 409 -5.17 65.97 8.49
C THR A 409 -5.57 65.82 9.97
N GLY A 410 -6.86 65.70 10.31
CA GLY A 410 -7.40 65.60 11.67
C GLY A 410 -7.92 64.22 12.12
N ARG A 411 -7.93 63.17 11.28
CA ARG A 411 -8.28 61.80 11.74
C ARG A 411 -7.03 60.93 11.85
N ILE A 412 -6.55 60.76 13.08
CA ILE A 412 -5.24 60.15 13.40
C ILE A 412 -5.18 58.63 13.18
N ARG A 413 -6.31 57.94 12.93
CA ARG A 413 -6.32 56.47 12.73
C ARG A 413 -7.15 56.07 11.52
N LEU A 414 -6.51 55.45 10.53
CA LEU A 414 -7.17 54.76 9.42
C LEU A 414 -7.95 53.54 9.96
N PRO A 415 -9.07 53.15 9.29
CA PRO A 415 -9.76 51.91 9.64
C PRO A 415 -8.79 50.73 9.51
N GLN A 416 -8.57 50.00 10.60
CA GLN A 416 -7.65 48.86 10.62
C GLN A 416 -8.23 47.68 9.83
N VAL A 417 -7.36 46.92 9.16
CA VAL A 417 -7.74 45.68 8.51
C VAL A 417 -8.09 44.64 9.58
N ASP A 418 -9.35 44.21 9.61
CA ASP A 418 -9.81 43.21 10.56
C ASP A 418 -9.11 41.87 10.32
N GLU A 419 -8.33 41.37 11.28
CA GLU A 419 -7.71 40.02 11.18
C GLU A 419 -8.72 38.89 11.01
N LYS A 420 -9.98 39.17 11.35
CA LYS A 420 -11.12 38.25 11.23
C LYS A 420 -11.51 37.95 9.77
N THR A 421 -11.12 38.81 8.81
CA THR A 421 -11.40 38.59 7.38
C THR A 421 -10.32 37.79 6.66
N LYS A 422 -9.22 37.44 7.33
CA LYS A 422 -8.24 36.49 6.80
C LYS A 422 -8.97 35.19 6.45
N VAL A 423 -8.85 34.74 5.21
CA VAL A 423 -9.49 33.51 4.72
C VAL A 423 -9.00 32.36 5.58
N ARG A 424 -9.94 31.68 6.25
CA ARG A 424 -9.64 30.51 7.06
C ARG A 424 -9.88 29.27 6.21
N ILE A 425 -8.94 28.35 6.28
CA ILE A 425 -9.04 27.02 5.69
C ILE A 425 -10.21 26.28 6.35
N SER A 426 -10.97 25.48 5.59
CA SER A 426 -12.04 24.63 6.13
C SER A 426 -11.47 23.61 7.11
N LYS A 427 -12.28 23.11 8.04
CA LYS A 427 -11.80 22.07 8.98
C LYS A 427 -11.31 20.82 8.25
N THR A 428 -11.95 20.45 7.13
CA THR A 428 -11.55 19.31 6.29
C THR A 428 -10.19 19.55 5.63
N LEU A 429 -9.99 20.74 5.05
CA LEU A 429 -8.73 21.09 4.41
C LEU A 429 -7.60 21.30 5.45
N GLN A 430 -7.91 21.80 6.65
CA GLN A 430 -6.97 21.86 7.77
C GLN A 430 -6.52 20.46 8.19
N LYS A 431 -7.47 19.52 8.37
CA LYS A 431 -7.16 18.12 8.68
C LYS A 431 -6.29 17.49 7.58
N ASN A 432 -6.63 17.70 6.31
CA ASN A 432 -5.87 17.13 5.19
C ASN A 432 -4.45 17.70 5.09
N LEU A 433 -4.29 19.02 5.27
CA LEU A 433 -2.98 19.68 5.27
C LEU A 433 -2.13 19.24 6.47
N GLN A 434 -2.75 19.07 7.64
CA GLN A 434 -2.06 18.57 8.83
C GLN A 434 -1.61 17.12 8.67
N LYS A 435 -2.44 16.24 8.07
CA LYS A 435 -2.04 14.86 7.73
C LYS A 435 -0.80 14.81 6.83
N GLN A 436 -0.68 15.71 5.86
CA GLN A 436 0.52 15.81 5.00
C GLN A 436 1.77 16.24 5.78
N ASN A 437 1.65 17.17 6.73
CA ASN A 437 2.79 17.63 7.52
C ASN A 437 3.32 16.57 8.50
N VAL A 438 2.45 15.71 9.03
CA VAL A 438 2.87 14.61 9.93
C VAL A 438 3.70 13.55 9.19
N TRP A 439 3.48 13.37 7.88
CA TRP A 439 4.20 12.40 7.04
C TRP A 439 5.24 13.04 6.11
N GLY A 440 5.39 14.37 6.17
CA GLY A 440 6.28 15.18 5.33
C GLY A 440 7.76 15.14 5.74
N GLY A 441 8.24 14.01 6.25
CA GLY A 441 9.67 13.77 6.43
C GLY A 441 10.33 13.39 5.11
N SER A 442 11.53 13.92 4.84
CA SER A 442 12.36 13.52 3.71
C SER A 442 12.56 12.00 3.72
N THR A 443 12.05 11.32 2.69
CA THR A 443 12.06 9.86 2.62
C THR A 443 13.49 9.33 2.51
N THR A 444 13.80 8.32 3.33
CA THR A 444 15.06 7.57 3.43
C THR A 444 15.43 6.78 2.16
N VAL A 445 14.62 6.84 1.10
CA VAL A 445 14.76 5.98 -0.08
C VAL A 445 15.90 6.42 -1.03
N LYS A 446 16.44 7.64 -0.90
CA LYS A 446 17.46 8.18 -1.82
C LYS A 446 18.91 8.22 -1.31
N LYS A 447 19.23 7.64 -0.15
CA LYS A 447 20.63 7.50 0.28
C LYS A 447 20.87 6.11 0.87
N GLN A 448 21.96 5.47 0.45
CA GLN A 448 22.63 4.42 1.21
C GLN A 448 22.89 4.96 2.62
N ILE A 449 22.08 4.53 3.58
CA ILE A 449 22.17 4.90 4.99
C ILE A 449 22.18 3.57 5.74
N SER A 450 23.29 3.32 6.46
CA SER A 450 23.42 2.24 7.43
C SER A 450 22.20 2.20 8.35
N GLY A 451 21.71 1.01 8.69
CA GLY A 451 20.40 0.72 9.29
C GLY A 451 20.06 1.33 10.66
N THR A 452 20.22 2.64 10.83
CA THR A 452 19.91 3.41 12.05
C THR A 452 19.13 4.70 11.75
N ALA A 453 18.52 4.84 10.57
CA ALA A 453 17.70 5.99 10.20
C ALA A 453 16.31 5.99 10.87
N SER A 454 16.29 5.98 12.20
CA SER A 454 15.27 6.68 12.98
C SER A 454 15.76 8.10 13.26
N SER A 455 14.85 9.07 13.25
CA SER A 455 15.08 10.50 13.44
C SER A 455 15.85 10.83 14.73
N VAL A 456 17.17 10.98 14.62
CA VAL A 456 18.07 11.46 15.68
C VAL A 456 18.43 12.91 15.38
N ALA A 457 18.12 13.84 16.28
CA ALA A 457 18.60 15.21 16.24
C ALA A 457 19.78 15.38 17.20
N PHE A 458 20.92 15.88 16.71
CA PHE A 458 22.07 16.21 17.56
C PHE A 458 21.83 17.58 18.21
N THR A 459 21.79 17.63 19.54
CA THR A 459 21.88 18.89 20.29
C THR A 459 23.19 18.92 21.09
N PRO A 460 23.83 20.09 21.26
CA PRO A 460 25.20 20.18 21.77
C PRO A 460 25.37 19.90 23.28
N LEU A 461 24.31 19.56 24.02
CA LEU A 461 24.34 19.52 25.49
C LEU A 461 24.04 18.16 26.14
N GLN A 462 23.38 17.23 25.46
CA GLN A 462 23.12 15.87 25.96
C GLN A 462 22.96 14.92 24.75
N GLY A 463 23.58 13.73 24.82
CA GLY A 463 23.74 12.80 23.70
C GLY A 463 22.46 12.19 23.11
N LEU A 464 22.64 11.14 22.29
CA LEU A 464 21.63 10.48 21.44
C LEU A 464 20.29 10.24 22.15
N GLU A 465 19.28 11.05 21.85
CA GLU A 465 17.89 10.82 22.23
C GLU A 465 17.01 10.62 20.98
N ILE A 466 16.16 9.59 21.04
CA ILE A 466 15.12 9.32 20.03
C ILE A 466 13.93 10.23 20.35
N VAL A 467 14.03 11.50 20.00
CA VAL A 467 12.91 12.44 20.14
C VAL A 467 12.65 13.06 18.78
N ASN A 468 11.44 12.84 18.26
CA ASN A 468 10.92 13.63 17.17
C ASN A 468 10.68 15.07 17.72
N PRO A 469 11.47 16.08 17.35
CA PRO A 469 11.35 17.43 17.91
C PRO A 469 9.96 18.04 17.62
N GLN A 470 9.32 17.62 16.52
CA GLN A 470 7.95 18.03 16.21
C GLN A 470 6.92 17.34 17.12
N ALA A 471 7.19 16.14 17.64
CA ALA A 471 6.31 15.48 18.60
C ALA A 471 6.34 16.16 19.98
N ALA A 472 7.45 16.83 20.35
CA ALA A 472 7.53 17.64 21.55
C ALA A 472 6.69 18.92 21.41
N GLU A 473 6.75 19.59 20.25
CA GLU A 473 5.87 20.73 19.93
C GLU A 473 4.40 20.32 19.87
N VAL A 474 4.09 19.13 19.33
CA VAL A 474 2.73 18.56 19.34
C VAL A 474 2.28 18.25 20.77
N LYS A 475 3.12 17.69 21.65
CA LYS A 475 2.76 17.48 23.07
C LYS A 475 2.49 18.80 23.82
N ILE A 476 3.23 19.86 23.52
CA ILE A 476 3.01 21.19 24.12
C ILE A 476 1.72 21.83 23.57
N ASN A 477 1.44 21.68 22.27
CA ASN A 477 0.19 22.11 21.65
C ASN A 477 -1.02 21.26 22.09
N ASP A 478 -0.87 19.95 22.28
CA ASP A 478 -1.93 19.05 22.72
C ASP A 478 -2.23 19.20 24.22
N SER A 479 -1.20 19.41 25.05
CA SER A 479 -1.37 19.72 26.48
C SER A 479 -2.04 21.09 26.68
N SER A 480 -1.75 22.08 25.83
CA SER A 480 -2.46 23.36 25.83
C SER A 480 -3.83 23.29 25.14
N ALA A 481 -4.09 22.28 24.31
CA ALA A 481 -5.37 22.06 23.62
C ALA A 481 -6.46 21.42 24.50
N LYS A 482 -6.12 20.90 25.68
CA LYS A 482 -6.99 19.98 26.46
C LYS A 482 -8.31 20.55 27.01
N TYR A 483 -8.54 21.86 26.98
CA TYR A 483 -9.80 22.43 27.50
C TYR A 483 -10.46 23.51 26.64
N PHE A 484 -9.73 24.16 25.72
CA PHE A 484 -10.25 25.28 24.93
C PHE A 484 -9.85 25.29 23.45
N SER A 485 -9.33 24.18 22.91
CA SER A 485 -9.01 24.14 21.48
C SER A 485 -10.30 24.18 20.64
N ASN A 486 -10.27 24.90 19.50
CA ASN A 486 -11.42 24.95 18.58
C ASN A 486 -11.62 23.62 17.81
N THR A 487 -10.77 22.62 18.06
CA THR A 487 -10.63 21.36 17.32
C THR A 487 -10.97 20.12 18.15
N SER A 488 -10.83 20.15 19.48
CA SER A 488 -11.18 19.02 20.37
C SER A 488 -12.60 19.15 20.92
N GLY A 489 -13.43 18.11 20.75
CA GLY A 489 -14.73 17.99 21.42
C GLY A 489 -14.58 17.76 22.94
N PHE A 490 -15.66 17.89 23.69
CA PHE A 490 -15.66 17.64 25.14
C PHE A 490 -15.59 16.13 25.42
N PHE A 491 -14.61 15.70 26.22
CA PHE A 491 -14.56 14.34 26.75
C PHE A 491 -15.44 14.24 28.00
N LYS A 492 -16.28 13.20 28.07
CA LYS A 492 -17.04 12.86 29.27
C LYS A 492 -16.08 12.19 30.26
N VAL A 493 -15.85 12.83 31.40
CA VAL A 493 -15.09 12.22 32.50
C VAL A 493 -16.08 11.42 33.32
N ASP A 494 -15.94 10.09 33.33
CA ASP A 494 -16.66 9.27 34.28
C ASP A 494 -16.13 9.58 35.68
N LYS A 495 -17.06 9.89 36.59
CA LYS A 495 -16.74 10.15 37.99
C LYS A 495 -16.42 8.80 38.64
N ASN A 496 -15.19 8.67 39.14
CA ASN A 496 -14.80 7.61 40.06
C ASN A 496 -15.71 7.56 41.30
#